data_AF-A0A7S8CWU4-F1
#
_entry.id   AF-A0A7S8CWU4-F1
#
_cell.length_a   1.000
_cell.length_b   1.000
_cell.length_c   1.000
_cell.angle_alpha   90.00
_cell.angle_beta   90.00
_cell.angle_gamma   90.00
#
_symmetry.space_group_name_H-M   'P 1'
#
loop_
_entity.id
_entity.type
_entity.pdbx_description
1 polymer ?
#
loop_
_entity_poly.entity_id
_entity_poly.type
_entity_poly.pdbx_seq_one_letter_code
_entity_poly.pdbx_strand_id
1 'polypeptide(L)'
;MLRPFFRPTQKGSLNGWKFSLDDSDGNVFLHGANPGTAQEHNPDHHPHLLLSETMIPYPIVEPGDTGKSSPFAIETTLSFSVFWSADTIHGTESENTGNVDACVFYIPSVPLTPSNAQYVAQQRDAFLKGIPPPDFPGGSGESEFVDPFSPTIGLLPDLLVPPLRWRSCQGIKWSHWCLADRSGISTQ
;
A
#
# COMPACT_ATOMS: atom_id res chain seq x y z
N MET A 1 2.31 18.95 3.08
CA MET A 1 3.54 19.68 2.68
C MET A 1 3.89 20.86 3.58
N LEU A 2 2.97 21.76 3.94
CA LEU A 2 3.34 22.97 4.70
C LEU A 2 3.63 22.74 6.19
N ARG A 3 3.29 21.56 6.73
CA ARG A 3 3.33 21.26 8.16
C ARG A 3 4.66 21.63 8.85
N PRO A 4 5.85 21.35 8.28
CA PRO A 4 7.12 21.69 8.94
C PRO A 4 7.35 23.19 9.16
N PHE A 5 6.67 24.05 8.40
CA PHE A 5 6.87 25.50 8.45
C PHE A 5 5.94 26.23 9.41
N PHE A 6 4.98 25.54 10.01
CA PHE A 6 4.01 26.14 10.93
C PHE A 6 4.15 25.55 12.32
N ARG A 7 4.14 26.41 13.34
CA ARG A 7 4.22 26.02 14.76
C ARG A 7 2.97 26.50 15.53
N PRO A 8 2.51 25.74 16.53
CA PRO A 8 1.38 26.14 17.35
C PRO A 8 1.78 27.31 18.25
N THR A 9 0.94 28.34 18.34
CA THR A 9 1.10 29.43 19.33
C THR A 9 0.53 29.05 20.69
N GLN A 10 -0.36 28.06 20.72
CA GLN A 10 -1.02 27.56 21.92
C GLN A 10 -0.99 26.02 21.89
N LYS A 11 -0.53 25.40 22.98
CA LYS A 11 -0.44 23.94 23.08
C LYS A 11 -1.84 23.32 23.02
N GLY A 12 -2.01 22.31 22.16
CA GLY A 12 -3.28 21.58 22.02
C GLY A 12 -4.39 22.35 21.26
N SER A 13 -4.13 23.57 20.79
CA SER A 13 -5.09 24.32 19.99
C SER A 13 -4.90 24.06 18.50
N LEU A 14 -6.00 23.79 17.80
CA LEU A 14 -6.03 23.81 16.33
C LEU A 14 -5.88 25.23 15.78
N ASN A 15 -6.15 26.24 16.60
CA ASN A 15 -6.10 27.65 16.21
C ASN A 15 -4.77 28.29 16.57
N GLY A 16 -4.41 29.34 15.82
CA GLY A 16 -3.21 30.14 16.09
C GLY A 16 -1.93 29.39 15.76
N TRP A 17 -1.64 29.24 14.47
CA TRP A 17 -0.38 28.70 13.98
C TRP A 17 0.41 29.81 13.29
N LYS A 18 1.71 29.88 13.54
CA LYS A 18 2.60 30.88 12.95
C LYS A 18 3.66 30.21 12.10
N PHE A 19 3.98 30.87 10.98
CA PHE A 19 5.11 30.50 10.16
C PHE A 19 6.41 30.69 10.95
N SER A 20 7.26 29.67 10.98
CA SER A 20 8.60 29.72 11.57
C SER A 20 9.52 28.81 10.79
N LEU A 21 10.68 29.32 10.38
CA LEU A 21 11.74 28.52 9.76
C LEU A 21 12.67 27.91 10.82
N ASP A 22 12.83 28.62 11.94
CA ASP A 22 13.76 28.26 12.99
C ASP A 22 13.02 27.57 14.13
N ASP A 23 13.66 26.54 14.68
CA ASP A 23 13.41 26.10 16.05
C ASP A 23 14.33 26.90 16.97
N SER A 24 13.91 27.22 18.20
CA SER A 24 14.77 27.93 19.16
C SER A 24 16.08 27.17 19.44
N ASP A 25 16.06 25.85 19.20
CA ASP A 25 17.18 24.94 19.41
C ASP A 25 17.90 24.56 18.09
N GLY A 26 17.54 25.16 16.95
CA GLY A 26 18.16 24.90 15.64
C GLY A 26 17.83 23.52 15.03
N ASN A 27 16.88 22.79 15.60
CA ASN A 27 16.49 21.45 15.16
C ASN A 27 15.49 21.49 13.98
N VAL A 28 15.69 20.61 12.99
CA VAL A 28 14.74 20.42 11.89
C VAL A 28 13.77 19.29 12.24
N PHE A 29 12.51 19.63 12.50
CA PHE A 29 11.47 18.65 12.81
C PHE A 29 10.48 18.49 11.66
N LEU A 30 10.54 17.32 11.00
CA LEU A 30 9.69 16.98 9.85
C LEU A 30 8.49 16.10 10.23
N HIS A 31 7.95 16.26 11.45
CA HIS A 31 6.64 15.79 11.88
C HIS A 31 6.27 14.38 11.37
N GLY A 32 6.94 13.34 11.85
CA GLY A 32 6.68 11.95 11.44
C GLY A 32 7.45 11.46 10.22
N ALA A 33 8.26 12.31 9.58
CA ALA A 33 9.21 11.86 8.57
C ALA A 33 10.45 11.26 9.24
N ASN A 34 10.77 10.02 8.90
CA ASN A 34 12.00 9.35 9.29
C ASN A 34 12.64 8.70 8.04
N PRO A 35 13.92 8.99 7.71
CA PRO A 35 14.55 8.42 6.52
C PRO A 35 14.50 6.90 6.50
N GLY A 36 14.10 6.34 5.36
CA GLY A 36 13.95 4.89 5.18
C GLY A 36 12.61 4.32 5.63
N THR A 37 11.68 5.15 6.13
CA THR A 37 10.32 4.73 6.48
C THR A 37 9.26 5.56 5.79
N ALA A 38 8.03 5.06 5.83
CA ALA A 38 6.82 5.82 5.53
C ALA A 38 6.72 7.12 6.34
N GLN A 39 6.01 8.11 5.78
CA GLN A 39 5.59 9.31 6.51
C GLN A 39 4.53 8.92 7.55
N GLU A 40 4.80 9.20 8.82
CA GLU A 40 3.84 8.97 9.89
C GLU A 40 2.82 10.12 10.00
N HIS A 41 1.54 9.75 10.09
CA HIS A 41 0.44 10.66 10.39
C HIS A 41 -0.25 10.22 11.69
N ASN A 42 -0.23 11.09 12.68
CA ASN A 42 -0.90 10.88 13.96
C ASN A 42 -1.44 12.23 14.49
N PRO A 43 -2.34 12.23 15.49
CA PRO A 43 -2.92 13.46 16.03
C PRO A 43 -1.89 14.43 16.63
N ASP A 44 -0.76 13.95 17.14
CA ASP A 44 0.28 14.82 17.72
C ASP A 44 1.00 15.61 16.63
N HIS A 45 1.39 14.93 15.55
CA HIS A 45 2.10 15.50 14.42
C HIS A 45 1.17 16.28 13.49
N HIS A 46 -0.09 15.85 13.35
CA HIS A 46 -1.05 16.33 12.35
C HIS A 46 -2.48 16.44 12.90
N PRO A 47 -2.73 17.27 13.93
CA PRO A 47 -4.03 17.36 14.59
C PRO A 47 -5.13 17.88 13.66
N HIS A 48 -4.78 18.72 12.68
CA HIS A 48 -5.73 19.24 11.68
C HIS A 48 -6.23 18.21 10.68
N LEU A 49 -5.59 17.04 10.59
CA LEU A 49 -6.12 15.96 9.76
C LEU A 49 -7.36 15.34 10.40
N LEU A 50 -7.54 15.45 11.72
CA LEU A 50 -8.68 14.85 12.44
C LEU A 50 -8.89 13.39 12.03
N LEU A 51 -7.83 12.59 12.07
CA LEU A 51 -7.80 11.24 11.49
C LEU A 51 -8.93 10.34 12.00
N SER A 52 -9.39 10.52 13.24
CA SER A 52 -10.54 9.79 13.80
C SER A 52 -11.87 10.08 13.12
N GLU A 53 -11.99 11.23 12.46
CA GLU A 53 -13.20 11.69 11.76
C GLU A 53 -13.07 11.56 10.25
N THR A 54 -11.85 11.67 9.70
CA THR A 54 -11.62 11.70 8.25
C THR A 54 -11.18 10.35 7.67
N MET A 55 -10.63 9.45 8.48
CA MET A 55 -10.33 8.08 8.05
C MET A 55 -11.64 7.30 8.05
N ILE A 56 -12.16 7.04 6.86
CA ILE A 56 -13.40 6.28 6.66
C ILE A 56 -13.08 4.91 6.03
N PRO A 57 -13.83 3.86 6.37
CA PRO A 57 -13.66 2.56 5.75
C PRO A 57 -14.05 2.62 4.28
N TYR A 58 -13.45 1.75 3.48
CA TYR A 58 -13.89 1.57 2.10
C TYR A 58 -15.28 0.90 2.08
N PRO A 59 -16.14 1.19 1.09
CA PRO A 59 -17.38 0.44 0.90
C PRO A 59 -17.16 -1.08 0.84
N ILE A 60 -18.20 -1.84 1.18
CA ILE A 60 -18.19 -3.31 1.09
C ILE A 60 -17.83 -3.74 -0.33
N VAL A 61 -16.92 -4.72 -0.42
CA VAL A 61 -16.36 -5.23 -1.67
C VAL A 61 -16.69 -6.71 -1.82
N GLU A 62 -17.08 -7.13 -3.01
CA GLU A 62 -17.34 -8.54 -3.33
C GLU A 62 -16.19 -9.14 -4.16
N PRO A 63 -15.79 -10.40 -3.91
CA PRO A 63 -14.75 -11.06 -4.70
C PRO A 63 -15.20 -11.46 -6.12
N GLY A 64 -14.44 -11.06 -7.16
CA GLY A 64 -14.55 -11.56 -8.55
C GLY A 64 -15.70 -10.94 -9.38
N ASP A 65 -15.69 -10.93 -10.72
CA ASP A 65 -14.80 -11.52 -11.72
C ASP A 65 -14.82 -10.63 -13.00
N THR A 66 -13.66 -10.33 -13.57
CA THR A 66 -13.55 -9.67 -14.88
C THR A 66 -13.96 -10.66 -15.98
N GLY A 67 -15.21 -10.58 -16.42
CA GLY A 67 -15.68 -11.26 -17.62
C GLY A 67 -16.35 -12.62 -17.39
N LYS A 68 -17.66 -12.60 -17.13
CA LYS A 68 -18.57 -13.54 -17.77
C LYS A 68 -19.46 -12.75 -18.72
N SER A 69 -19.17 -12.84 -20.01
CA SER A 69 -20.08 -12.41 -21.06
C SER A 69 -21.35 -13.26 -20.99
N SER A 70 -22.35 -12.80 -20.24
CA SER A 70 -23.73 -13.20 -20.46
C SER A 70 -24.24 -12.42 -21.67
N PRO A 71 -24.74 -13.07 -22.73
CA PRO A 71 -25.31 -12.36 -23.89
C PRO A 71 -26.64 -11.66 -23.57
N PHE A 72 -27.13 -11.71 -22.33
CA PHE A 72 -28.44 -11.14 -21.97
C PHE A 72 -28.53 -10.53 -20.57
N ALA A 73 -27.44 -9.96 -20.03
CA ALA A 73 -27.53 -9.15 -18.83
C ALA A 73 -26.61 -7.93 -18.91
N ILE A 74 -27.22 -6.75 -19.00
CA ILE A 74 -26.65 -5.49 -18.50
C ILE A 74 -26.67 -5.54 -16.96
N GLU A 75 -25.90 -6.45 -16.39
CA GLU A 75 -25.44 -6.37 -15.00
C GLU A 75 -23.93 -6.47 -15.05
N THR A 76 -23.28 -5.31 -14.95
CA THR A 76 -21.87 -5.19 -14.66
C THR A 76 -21.56 -5.93 -13.36
N THR A 77 -21.15 -7.19 -13.46
CA THR A 77 -20.43 -7.89 -12.39
C THR A 77 -19.15 -7.10 -12.14
N LEU A 78 -19.20 -6.23 -11.14
CA LEU A 78 -18.16 -5.28 -10.78
C LEU A 78 -17.05 -6.05 -10.06
N SER A 79 -16.03 -6.50 -10.79
CA SER A 79 -14.74 -6.84 -10.17
C SER A 79 -14.25 -5.56 -9.47
N PHE A 80 -14.29 -5.56 -8.14
CA PHE A 80 -14.07 -4.34 -7.40
C PHE A 80 -12.57 -4.08 -7.21
N SER A 81 -12.03 -3.14 -7.98
CA SER A 81 -10.70 -2.58 -7.78
C SER A 81 -10.80 -1.29 -7.00
N VAL A 82 -9.99 -1.17 -5.96
CA VAL A 82 -9.88 0.05 -5.14
C VAL A 82 -8.66 0.83 -5.57
N PHE A 83 -8.86 2.08 -5.94
CA PHE A 83 -7.78 3.00 -6.32
C PHE A 83 -7.76 4.19 -5.39
N TRP A 84 -6.56 4.59 -4.96
CA TRP A 84 -6.30 5.84 -4.27
C TRP A 84 -5.12 6.55 -4.92
N SER A 85 -5.06 7.87 -4.75
CA SER A 85 -3.91 8.64 -5.22
C SER A 85 -2.67 8.26 -4.40
N ALA A 86 -1.47 8.36 -5.00
CA ALA A 86 -0.21 8.13 -4.29
C ALA A 86 -0.03 9.05 -3.06
N ASP A 87 -0.70 10.20 -3.04
CA ASP A 87 -0.66 11.16 -1.93
C ASP A 87 -1.82 10.99 -0.92
N THR A 88 -2.74 10.05 -1.16
CA THR A 88 -3.87 9.81 -0.24
C THR A 88 -3.39 9.08 1.01
N ILE A 89 -3.67 9.66 2.19
CA ILE A 89 -3.47 8.98 3.47
C ILE A 89 -4.41 7.78 3.54
N HIS A 90 -3.85 6.60 3.77
CA HIS A 90 -4.58 5.34 3.88
C HIS A 90 -3.96 4.47 4.96
N GLY A 91 -4.73 3.52 5.46
CA GLY A 91 -4.31 2.59 6.50
C GLY A 91 -5.25 1.39 6.55
N THR A 92 -4.82 0.34 7.23
CA THR A 92 -5.64 -0.83 7.52
C THR A 92 -6.30 -0.67 8.88
N GLU A 93 -7.48 -1.26 9.06
CA GLU A 93 -8.11 -1.39 10.36
C GLU A 93 -7.20 -2.19 11.31
N SER A 94 -7.23 -1.87 12.60
CA SER A 94 -6.42 -2.54 13.62
C SER A 94 -6.90 -3.96 13.92
N GLU A 95 -8.17 -4.25 13.63
CA GLU A 95 -8.80 -5.55 13.91
C GLU A 95 -9.58 -6.01 12.68
N ASN A 96 -9.48 -7.30 12.35
CA ASN A 96 -10.36 -7.95 11.38
C ASN A 96 -11.34 -8.85 12.14
N THR A 97 -12.58 -8.38 12.32
CA THR A 97 -13.66 -9.13 12.96
C THR A 97 -14.50 -9.94 11.96
N GLY A 98 -14.07 -9.99 10.71
CA GLY A 98 -14.71 -10.78 9.66
C GLY A 98 -14.63 -12.28 9.94
N ASN A 99 -15.58 -13.02 9.39
CA ASN A 99 -15.63 -14.49 9.51
C ASN A 99 -14.86 -15.21 8.38
N VAL A 100 -14.22 -14.46 7.49
CA VAL A 100 -13.46 -14.96 6.33
C VAL A 100 -12.15 -14.18 6.18
N ASP A 101 -11.18 -14.81 5.51
CA ASP A 101 -9.90 -14.16 5.20
C ASP A 101 -10.11 -12.97 4.25
N ALA A 102 -9.58 -11.81 4.63
CA ALA A 102 -9.51 -10.64 3.77
C ALA A 102 -8.27 -10.73 2.87
N CYS A 103 -8.47 -11.15 1.61
CA CYS A 103 -7.40 -11.29 0.62
C CYS A 103 -7.48 -10.17 -0.42
N VAL A 104 -6.33 -9.60 -0.79
CA VAL A 104 -6.21 -8.57 -1.84
C VAL A 104 -4.97 -8.80 -2.71
N PHE A 105 -5.00 -8.29 -3.94
CA PHE A 105 -3.82 -8.17 -4.79
C PHE A 105 -3.45 -6.69 -4.94
N TYR A 106 -2.17 -6.38 -4.74
CA TYR A 106 -1.64 -5.05 -4.97
C TYR A 106 -1.22 -4.90 -6.43
N ILE A 107 -2.00 -4.14 -7.20
CA ILE A 107 -1.74 -3.87 -8.61
C ILE A 107 -1.81 -2.35 -8.83
N PRO A 108 -0.65 -1.65 -8.85
CA PRO A 108 -0.63 -0.20 -9.02
C PRO A 108 -0.88 0.21 -10.48
N SER A 109 -1.41 1.42 -10.66
CA SER A 109 -1.36 2.09 -11.96
C SER A 109 -0.01 2.80 -12.12
N VAL A 110 0.83 2.30 -13.03
CA VAL A 110 2.19 2.81 -13.25
C VAL A 110 2.32 3.32 -14.68
N PRO A 111 2.40 4.64 -14.92
CA PRO A 111 2.51 5.18 -16.27
C PRO A 111 3.88 4.84 -16.89
N LEU A 112 3.92 4.71 -18.21
CA LEU A 112 5.17 4.51 -18.93
C LEU A 112 6.02 5.78 -18.90
N THR A 113 7.07 5.75 -18.08
CA THR A 113 8.10 6.79 -17.99
C THR A 113 9.48 6.13 -18.14
N PRO A 114 10.54 6.89 -18.46
CA PRO A 114 11.89 6.32 -18.56
C PRO A 114 12.34 5.59 -17.28
N SER A 115 12.05 6.13 -16.10
CA SER A 115 12.39 5.50 -14.81
C SER A 115 11.59 4.20 -14.60
N ASN A 116 10.30 4.21 -14.89
CA ASN A 116 9.44 3.04 -14.70
C ASN A 116 9.79 1.93 -15.70
N ALA A 117 10.15 2.28 -16.94
CA ALA A 117 10.61 1.32 -17.94
C ALA A 117 11.91 0.62 -17.53
N GLN A 118 12.84 1.34 -16.90
CA GLN A 118 14.07 0.75 -16.35
C GLN A 118 13.75 -0.24 -15.22
N TYR A 119 12.82 0.12 -14.32
CA TYR A 119 12.39 -0.79 -13.26
C TYR A 119 11.70 -2.04 -13.82
N VAL A 120 10.80 -1.90 -14.79
CA VAL A 120 10.11 -3.03 -15.44
C VAL A 120 11.10 -4.01 -16.07
N ALA A 121 12.22 -3.53 -16.66
CA ALA A 121 13.26 -4.41 -17.17
C ALA A 121 13.89 -5.27 -16.06
N GLN A 122 14.15 -4.69 -14.88
CA GLN A 122 14.68 -5.41 -13.72
C GLN A 122 13.65 -6.39 -13.14
N GLN A 123 12.39 -5.97 -13.04
CA GLN A 123 11.27 -6.81 -12.59
C GLN A 123 11.09 -8.02 -13.50
N ARG A 124 11.15 -7.83 -14.83
CA ARG A 124 11.12 -8.92 -15.81
C ARG A 124 12.24 -9.92 -15.56
N ASP A 125 13.47 -9.45 -15.34
CA ASP A 125 14.62 -10.32 -15.14
C ASP A 125 14.53 -11.10 -13.81
N ALA A 126 13.95 -10.50 -12.76
CA ALA A 126 13.64 -11.18 -11.50
C ALA A 126 12.53 -12.22 -11.67
N PHE A 127 11.47 -11.85 -12.38
CA PHE A 127 10.34 -12.73 -12.71
C PHE A 127 10.78 -13.99 -13.45
N LEU A 128 11.61 -13.85 -14.50
CA LEU A 128 12.13 -15.00 -15.27
C LEU A 128 12.99 -15.96 -14.43
N LYS A 129 13.52 -15.49 -13.30
CA LYS A 129 14.31 -16.30 -12.36
C LYS A 129 13.46 -16.83 -11.20
N GLY A 130 12.20 -16.43 -11.08
CA GLY A 130 11.34 -16.75 -9.93
C GLY A 130 11.80 -16.13 -8.61
N ILE A 131 12.59 -15.05 -8.63
CA ILE A 131 13.09 -14.40 -7.41
C ILE A 131 12.33 -13.10 -7.11
N PRO A 132 12.34 -12.60 -5.86
CA PRO A 132 11.67 -11.35 -5.52
C PRO A 132 12.21 -10.17 -6.35
N PRO A 133 11.34 -9.22 -6.75
CA PRO A 133 11.80 -8.00 -7.41
C PRO A 133 12.63 -7.12 -6.47
N PRO A 134 13.44 -6.19 -7.00
CA PRO A 134 14.49 -5.49 -6.24
C PRO A 134 13.98 -4.59 -5.09
N ASP A 135 12.71 -4.20 -5.11
CA ASP A 135 12.09 -3.39 -4.04
C ASP A 135 11.69 -4.22 -2.80
N PHE A 136 11.72 -5.55 -2.91
CA PHE A 136 11.39 -6.46 -1.81
C PHE A 136 12.66 -7.03 -1.18
N PRO A 137 12.60 -7.50 0.08
CA PRO A 137 13.68 -8.29 0.65
C PRO A 137 14.04 -9.44 -0.30
N GLY A 138 15.32 -9.54 -0.66
CA GLY A 138 15.79 -10.59 -1.56
C GLY A 138 15.62 -12.00 -0.98
N GLY A 139 15.94 -13.02 -1.78
CA GLY A 139 15.83 -14.42 -1.38
C GLY A 139 15.62 -15.34 -2.57
N SER A 140 15.36 -16.62 -2.31
CA SER A 140 15.02 -17.59 -3.36
C SER A 140 13.62 -17.36 -3.94
N GLY A 141 12.72 -16.68 -3.22
CA GLY A 141 11.37 -16.41 -3.70
C GLY A 141 10.63 -17.69 -4.09
N GLU A 142 10.12 -17.71 -5.30
CA GLU A 142 9.31 -18.79 -5.88
C GLU A 142 10.15 -19.69 -6.81
N SER A 143 11.46 -19.46 -6.91
CA SER A 143 12.35 -20.18 -7.84
C SER A 143 12.41 -21.70 -7.60
N GLU A 144 12.08 -22.14 -6.39
CA GLU A 144 12.06 -23.55 -5.99
C GLU A 144 10.65 -24.15 -6.01
N PHE A 145 9.62 -23.39 -6.39
CA PHE A 145 8.25 -23.87 -6.40
C PHE A 145 8.04 -24.83 -7.58
N VAL A 146 7.19 -25.84 -7.38
CA VAL A 146 6.77 -26.73 -8.46
C VAL A 146 5.77 -25.96 -9.34
N ASP A 147 6.02 -25.95 -10.66
CA ASP A 147 5.31 -25.13 -11.64
C ASP A 147 5.33 -23.62 -11.35
N PRO A 148 6.53 -22.98 -11.27
CA PRO A 148 6.66 -21.56 -10.94
C PRO A 148 6.28 -20.63 -12.12
N PHE A 149 5.46 -21.12 -13.06
CA PHE A 149 5.18 -20.61 -14.41
C PHE A 149 6.31 -20.88 -15.42
N SER A 150 6.14 -21.95 -16.21
CA SER A 150 7.03 -22.26 -17.34
C SER A 150 6.84 -21.24 -18.47
N PRO A 151 7.92 -20.60 -18.99
CA PRO A 151 7.86 -19.56 -20.01
C PRO A 151 7.71 -20.12 -21.43
N THR A 152 7.02 -21.25 -21.60
CA THR A 152 6.56 -21.65 -22.94
C THR A 152 5.44 -20.69 -23.33
N ILE A 153 5.83 -19.47 -23.72
CA ILE A 153 5.07 -18.59 -24.59
C ILE A 153 4.87 -19.37 -25.89
N GLY A 154 3.83 -20.21 -25.89
CA GLY A 154 3.14 -20.54 -27.11
C GLY A 154 2.64 -19.21 -27.66
N LEU A 155 3.06 -18.90 -28.88
CA LEU A 155 2.48 -17.87 -29.72
C LEU A 155 0.95 -18.04 -29.74
N LEU A 156 0.26 -17.35 -28.85
CA LEU A 156 -1.18 -17.13 -28.93
C LEU A 156 -1.36 -15.62 -29.07
N PRO A 157 -1.60 -15.10 -30.29
CA PRO A 157 -2.12 -13.76 -30.42
C PRO A 157 -3.51 -13.79 -29.77
N ASP A 158 -3.79 -12.82 -28.91
CA ASP A 158 -5.05 -12.69 -28.19
C ASP A 158 -5.27 -13.69 -27.04
N LEU A 159 -4.76 -13.38 -25.84
CA LEU A 159 -5.61 -13.32 -24.65
C LEU A 159 -4.89 -12.73 -23.42
N LEU A 160 -5.63 -11.83 -22.77
CA LEU A 160 -5.71 -11.52 -21.35
C LEU A 160 -4.90 -12.42 -20.40
N VAL A 161 -4.14 -11.76 -19.52
CA VAL A 161 -3.41 -12.31 -18.37
C VAL A 161 -4.27 -13.37 -17.64
N PRO A 162 -3.86 -14.65 -17.60
CA PRO A 162 -4.61 -15.66 -16.86
C PRO A 162 -4.49 -15.44 -15.34
N PRO A 163 -5.49 -15.89 -14.55
CA PRO A 163 -5.57 -15.61 -13.13
C PRO A 163 -4.45 -16.33 -12.36
N LEU A 164 -3.62 -15.54 -11.70
CA LEU A 164 -2.60 -15.99 -10.76
C LEU A 164 -3.28 -16.71 -9.57
N ARG A 165 -3.04 -18.01 -9.43
CA ARG A 165 -3.61 -18.83 -8.36
C ARG A 165 -2.63 -18.94 -7.20
N TRP A 166 -2.63 -17.95 -6.31
CA TRP A 166 -1.83 -17.97 -5.07
C TRP A 166 -2.65 -18.56 -3.92
N ARG A 167 -2.12 -19.60 -3.27
CA ARG A 167 -2.69 -20.17 -2.03
C ARG A 167 -1.99 -19.55 -0.83
N SER A 168 -2.79 -19.14 0.15
CA SER A 168 -2.42 -18.71 1.52
C SER A 168 -1.87 -17.27 1.65
N CYS A 169 -2.80 -16.31 1.84
CA CYS A 169 -2.52 -15.04 2.51
C CYS A 169 -2.41 -15.25 4.03
N GLN A 170 -1.50 -16.09 4.49
CA GLN A 170 -1.09 -16.11 5.90
C GLN A 170 0.44 -16.13 5.94
N GLY A 171 1.05 -14.98 6.23
CA GLY A 171 2.49 -14.93 6.51
C GLY A 171 3.26 -13.68 6.09
N ILE A 172 2.69 -12.76 5.30
CA ILE A 172 3.40 -11.51 4.97
C ILE A 172 3.21 -10.54 6.13
N LYS A 173 4.18 -10.50 7.05
CA LYS A 173 4.36 -9.36 7.96
C LYS A 173 4.63 -8.13 7.12
N TRP A 174 3.63 -7.28 6.96
CA TRP A 174 3.78 -5.94 6.40
C TRP A 174 4.43 -5.03 7.44
N SER A 175 5.74 -5.20 7.64
CA SER A 175 6.51 -4.33 8.51
C SER A 175 6.86 -3.04 7.76
N HIS A 176 6.00 -2.02 7.89
CA HIS A 176 6.30 -0.58 7.84
C HIS A 176 5.14 0.25 7.27
N TRP A 177 3.93 0.16 7.85
CA TRP A 177 2.93 1.21 7.67
C TRP A 177 2.20 1.47 8.98
N CYS A 178 2.07 2.75 9.33
CA CYS A 178 1.73 3.26 10.65
C CYS A 178 0.35 2.82 11.15
N LEU A 179 0.35 2.17 12.31
CA LEU A 179 -0.57 2.45 13.41
C LEU A 179 0.25 2.32 14.69
N ALA A 180 0.41 3.45 15.38
CA ALA A 180 0.94 3.47 16.72
C ALA A 180 -0.07 2.79 17.65
N ASP A 181 0.26 1.61 18.17
CA ASP A 181 -0.14 1.28 19.54
C ASP A 181 1.10 0.89 20.33
N ARG A 182 1.42 1.73 21.31
CA ARG A 182 2.27 1.39 22.45
C ARG A 182 1.38 0.71 23.48
N SER A 183 1.18 -0.60 23.37
CA SER A 183 0.79 -1.42 24.51
C SER A 183 1.73 -2.61 24.62
N GLY A 184 2.45 -2.67 25.75
CA GLY A 184 3.58 -3.55 25.96
C GLY A 184 3.21 -5.03 25.98
N ILE A 185 4.05 -5.85 25.34
CA ILE A 185 4.13 -7.28 25.60
C ILE A 185 5.53 -7.56 26.14
N SER A 186 5.57 -7.79 27.45
CA SER A 186 6.67 -8.39 28.21
C SER A 186 6.88 -9.81 27.70
N THR A 187 8.03 -10.11 27.11
CA THR A 187 8.48 -11.49 26.87
C THR A 187 9.14 -12.03 28.13
N GLN A 188 8.49 -13.00 28.79
CA GLN A 188 9.19 -14.12 29.39
C GLN A 188 9.23 -15.26 28.37
#